data_AF-A0A3D3EZK8-F1
#
_entry.id   AF-A0A3D3EZK8-F1
#
_cell.length_a   1.000
_cell.length_b   1.000
_cell.length_c   1.000
_cell.angle_alpha   90.00
_cell.angle_beta   90.00
_cell.angle_gamma   90.00
#
_symmetry.space_group_name_H-M   'P 1'
#
loop_
_entity.id
_entity.type
_entity.pdbx_description
1 polymer ?
#
loop_
_entity_poly.entity_id
_entity_poly.type
_entity_poly.pdbx_seq_one_letter_code
_entity_poly.pdbx_strand_id
1 'polypeptide(L)' 'MPNMNSKAGHIPIRSCVICRAKREQKELISFLLMPSGIVYDLSRRLNGRKLYVCPSRECVTLLPKWQKKRAKSRLNK' A
#
# COMPACT_ATOMS: atom_id res chain seq x y z
N MET A 1 25.22 -24.51 9.19
CA MET A 1 24.71 -24.20 7.83
C MET A 1 23.67 -23.10 7.96
N PRO A 2 23.85 -21.89 7.36
CA PRO A 2 22.81 -20.88 7.40
C PRO A 2 21.57 -21.40 6.65
N ASN A 3 20.41 -21.25 7.28
CA ASN A 3 19.12 -21.69 6.76
C ASN A 3 18.85 -21.05 5.38
N MET A 4 18.81 -21.85 4.29
CA MET A 4 18.52 -21.37 2.93
C MET A 4 17.11 -20.80 2.75
N ASN A 5 16.22 -21.01 3.74
CA ASN A 5 14.89 -20.39 3.80
C ASN A 5 14.88 -19.04 4.51
N SER A 6 16.01 -18.60 5.09
CA SER A 6 16.09 -17.28 5.71
C SER A 6 16.10 -16.22 4.62
N LYS A 7 15.06 -15.39 4.59
CA LYS A 7 14.95 -14.19 3.74
C LYS A 7 15.86 -13.04 4.22
N ALA A 8 16.98 -13.35 4.86
CA ALA A 8 17.95 -12.36 5.29
C ALA A 8 18.40 -11.55 4.06
N GLY A 9 18.00 -10.29 3.99
CA GLY A 9 18.28 -9.39 2.85
C GLY A 9 17.20 -9.31 1.76
N HIS A 10 16.13 -10.12 1.79
CA HIS A 10 15.06 -9.99 0.79
C HIS A 10 14.25 -8.70 1.04
N ILE A 11 14.35 -7.75 0.11
CA ILE A 11 13.57 -6.52 0.14
C ILE A 11 12.18 -6.79 -0.45
N PRO A 12 11.09 -6.60 0.31
CA PRO A 12 9.75 -6.80 -0.22
C PRO A 12 9.43 -5.77 -1.32
N ILE A 13 8.99 -6.26 -2.48
CA ILE A 13 8.47 -5.42 -3.56
C ILE A 13 6.95 -5.31 -3.44
N ARG A 14 6.41 -4.11 -3.62
CA ARG A 14 4.99 -3.80 -3.53
C ARG A 14 4.54 -2.99 -4.73
N SER A 15 3.25 -3.03 -5.03
CA SER A 15 2.66 -2.32 -6.17
C SER A 15 1.87 -1.12 -5.70
N CYS A 16 2.06 0.02 -6.37
CA CYS A 16 1.23 1.20 -6.17
C CYS A 16 -0.22 0.93 -6.59
N VAL A 17 -1.21 1.29 -5.77
CA VAL A 17 -2.62 1.13 -6.13
C VAL A 17 -3.09 2.04 -7.27
N ILE A 18 -2.32 3.09 -7.58
CA ILE A 18 -2.64 4.09 -8.61
C ILE A 18 -1.95 3.75 -9.92
N CYS A 19 -0.63 3.91 -10.00
CA CYS A 19 0.12 3.71 -11.24
C CYS A 19 0.51 2.25 -11.49
N ARG A 20 0.27 1.33 -10.54
CA ARG A 20 0.64 -0.10 -10.60
C ARG A 20 2.14 -0.40 -10.72
N ALA A 21 2.99 0.61 -10.66
CA ALA A 21 4.44 0.43 -10.61
C ALA A 21 4.83 -0.43 -9.40
N LYS A 22 5.76 -1.36 -9.62
CA LYS A 22 6.38 -2.20 -8.59
C LYS A 22 7.60 -1.46 -8.06
N ARG A 23 7.67 -1.24 -6.74
CA ARG A 23 8.79 -0.59 -6.06
C ARG A 23 9.09 -1.30 -4.75
N GLU A 24 10.26 -1.05 -4.20
CA GLU A 24 10.61 -1.54 -2.88
C GLU A 24 9.64 -0.99 -1.83
N GLN A 25 9.29 -1.79 -0.83
CA GLN A 25 8.32 -1.40 0.20
C GLN A 25 8.74 -0.10 0.91
N LYS A 26 10.05 0.17 1.05
CA LYS A 26 10.56 1.39 1.70
C LYS A 26 10.31 2.67 0.88
N GLU A 27 10.17 2.57 -0.43
CA GLU A 27 9.92 3.72 -1.33
C GLU A 27 8.45 4.13 -1.39
N LEU A 28 7.54 3.29 -0.90
CA LEU A 28 6.11 3.53 -0.95
C LEU A 28 5.56 3.95 0.40
N ILE A 29 4.53 4.79 0.36
CA ILE A 29 3.74 5.16 1.52
C ILE A 29 2.71 4.04 1.76
N SER A 30 2.80 3.38 2.91
CA SER A 30 1.80 2.42 3.35
C SER A 30 0.60 3.09 4.00
N PHE A 31 -0.59 2.56 3.74
CA PHE A 31 -1.83 2.99 4.38
C PHE A 31 -2.84 1.85 4.48
N LEU A 32 -3.82 1.99 5.36
CA LEU A 32 -4.96 1.11 5.50
C LEU A 32 -6.21 1.82 4.95
N LEU A 33 -7.06 1.05 4.28
CA LEU A 33 -8.37 1.52 3.82
C LEU A 33 -9.46 1.02 4.76
N MET A 34 -9.91 1.90 5.64
CA MET A 34 -11.00 1.68 6.59
C MET A 34 -12.32 2.27 6.05
N PRO A 35 -13.48 1.89 6.62
CA PRO A 35 -14.77 2.51 6.26
C PRO A 35 -14.78 4.03 6.49
N SER A 36 -14.10 4.49 7.54
CA SER A 36 -13.97 5.92 7.89
C SER A 36 -13.00 6.69 7.00
N GLY A 37 -12.11 6.01 6.25
CA GLY A 37 -11.15 6.66 5.39
C GLY A 37 -9.80 5.96 5.27
N ILE A 38 -8.80 6.73 4.86
CA ILE A 38 -7.41 6.29 4.73
C ILE A 38 -6.65 6.61 6.02
N VAL A 39 -5.94 5.62 6.56
CA VAL A 39 -5.04 5.78 7.69
C VAL A 39 -3.62 5.49 7.23
N TYR A 40 -2.73 6.47 7.29
CA TYR A 40 -1.33 6.31 6.90
C TYR A 40 -0.54 5.52 7.96
N ASP A 41 0.22 4.53 7.50
CA ASP A 41 1.06 3.67 8.33
C ASP A 41 2.53 4.05 8.15
N LEU A 42 2.94 5.17 8.74
CA LEU A 42 4.32 5.67 8.64
C LEU A 42 5.31 4.81 9.44
N SER A 43 4.86 4.27 10.59
CA SER A 43 5.69 3.42 11.46
C SER A 43 5.82 1.98 10.96
N ARG A 44 4.98 1.57 9.98
CA ARG A 44 4.90 0.21 9.43
C ARG A 44 4.46 -0.84 10.45
N ARG A 45 3.86 -0.41 11.56
CA ARG A 45 3.45 -1.28 12.68
C ARG A 45 1.96 -1.55 12.71
N LEU A 46 1.15 -0.86 11.90
CA LEU A 46 -0.29 -1.08 11.93
C LEU A 46 -0.66 -2.47 11.41
N ASN A 47 -1.60 -3.13 12.10
CA ASN A 47 -2.10 -4.45 11.71
C ASN A 47 -3.28 -4.27 10.73
N GLY A 48 -3.32 -5.09 9.67
CA GLY A 48 -4.40 -5.09 8.69
C GLY A 48 -3.93 -5.14 7.24
N ARG A 49 -4.88 -5.05 6.29
CA ARG A 49 -4.59 -5.08 4.85
C ARG A 49 -3.99 -3.77 4.38
N LYS A 50 -2.66 -3.70 4.40
CA LYS A 50 -1.88 -2.56 3.90
C LYS A 50 -2.00 -2.45 2.38
N LEU A 51 -2.11 -1.21 1.95
CA LEU A 51 -2.02 -0.79 0.56
C LEU A 51 -0.88 0.22 0.44
N TYR A 52 -0.42 0.42 -0.78
CA TYR A 52 0.78 1.22 -1.05
C TYR A 52 0.50 2.23 -2.14
N VAL A 53 0.99 3.45 -1.96
CA VAL A 53 0.93 4.52 -2.96
C VAL A 53 2.31 5.13 -3.13
N CYS A 54 2.62 5.60 -4.35
CA CYS A 54 3.87 6.31 -4.59
C CYS A 54 3.81 7.68 -3.93
N PRO A 55 4.95 8.21 -3.42
CA PRO A 55 5.02 9.57 -2.89
C PRO A 55 4.95 10.65 -3.98
N SER A 56 4.81 10.28 -5.26
CA SER A 56 4.69 11.24 -6.36
C SER A 56 3.36 11.99 -6.30
N ARG A 57 3.40 13.28 -6.66
CA ARG A 57 2.24 14.17 -6.65
C ARG A 57 1.07 13.62 -7.45
N GLU A 58 1.33 13.03 -8.61
CA GLU A 58 0.31 12.40 -9.46
C GLU A 58 -0.45 11.28 -8.73
N CYS A 59 0.28 10.37 -8.07
CA CYS A 59 -0.32 9.24 -7.36
C CYS A 59 -1.13 9.69 -6.14
N VAL A 60 -0.59 10.64 -5.37
CA VAL A 60 -1.28 11.19 -4.19
C VAL A 60 -2.55 11.93 -4.61
N THR A 61 -2.51 12.70 -5.69
CA THR A 61 -3.66 13.49 -6.17
C THR A 61 -4.80 12.60 -6.68
N LEU A 62 -4.48 11.44 -7.27
CA LEU A 62 -5.49 10.48 -7.76
C LEU A 62 -6.02 9.55 -6.66
N LEU A 63 -5.37 9.50 -5.49
CA LEU A 63 -5.73 8.59 -4.40
C LEU A 63 -7.16 8.77 -3.88
N PRO A 64 -7.70 10.00 -3.67
CA PRO A 64 -9.09 10.19 -3.25
C PRO A 64 -10.11 9.66 -4.25
N LYS A 65 -9.84 9.81 -5.56
CA LYS A 65 -10.70 9.26 -6.63
C LYS A 65 -10.71 7.74 -6.59
N TRP A 66 -9.52 7.13 -6.42
CA TRP A 66 -9.37 5.69 -6.26
C TRP A 66 -10.11 5.16 -5.03
N GLN A 67 -10.02 5.86 -3.89
CA GLN A 67 -10.72 5.50 -2.65
C GLN A 67 -12.24 5.46 -2.85
N LYS A 68 -12.82 6.50 -3.45
CA LYS A 68 -14.27 6.56 -3.74
C LYS A 68 -14.72 5.41 -4.64
N LYS A 69 -13.96 5.10 -5.69
CA LYS A 69 -14.25 3.95 -6.57
C LYS A 69 -14.22 2.62 -5.80
N ARG A 70 -13.24 2.46 -4.91
CA ARG A 70 -13.09 1.24 -4.09
C ARG A 70 -14.22 1.08 -3.07
N ALA A 71 -14.66 2.16 -2.44
CA ALA A 71 -15.80 2.16 -1.52
C ALA A 71 -17.08 1.70 -2.22
N LYS A 72 -17.39 2.25 -3.41
CA LYS A 72 -18.54 1.82 -4.22
C LYS A 72 -18.48 0.32 -4.57
N SER A 73 -17.31 -0.18 -4.95
CA SER A 73 -17.13 -1.61 -5.27
C SER A 73 -17.32 -2.55 -4.07
N ARG A 74 -17.22 -2.06 -2.84
CA ARG A 74 -17.51 -2.84 -1.62
C ARG A 74 -18.99 -2.82 -1.24
N LEU A 75 -19.74 -1.79 -1.63
CA LEU A 75 -21.17 -1.67 -1.35
C LEU A 75 -22.02 -2.52 -2.32
N ASN A 76 -21.52 -2.72 -3.54
CA ASN A 76 -22.20 -3.50 -4.58
C ASN A 76 -21.91 -5.01 -4.50
N LYS A 77 -21.46 -5.50 -3.34
CA LYS A 77 -21.04 -6.88 -3.12
C LYS A 77 -21.70 -7.40 -1.86
#